data_AF-A0A524M5K8-F1
#
_entry.id   AF-A0A524M5K8-F1
#
_cell.length_a   1.000
_cell.length_b   1.000
_cell.length_c   1.000
_cell.angle_alpha   90.00
_cell.angle_beta   90.00
_cell.angle_gamma   90.00
#
_symmetry.space_group_name_H-M   'P 1'
#
loop_
_entity.id
_entity.type
_entity.pdbx_description
1 polymer ?
#
loop_
_entity_poly.entity_id
_entity_poly.type
_entity_poly.pdbx_seq_one_letter_code
_entity_poly.pdbx_strand_id
1 'polypeptide(L)'
;MFILYSKYSLIMPLKDELNGYLRLPRTFFGIKGPKSGDPDVGILGIPYDITSSHTPGARFGPDAIRKATDAERSHSYPLGIGEGRVPKEPLSKLLTLEDVGDLEVVQRLPEAAIVDISEATAKLADKE
;
A
#
# COMPACT_ATOMS: atom_id res chain seq x y z
N MET A 1 -30.78 16.44 -16.96
CA MET A 1 -29.54 16.06 -17.68
C MET A 1 -29.10 14.73 -17.10
N PHE A 2 -29.31 13.64 -17.84
CA PHE A 2 -29.01 12.28 -17.37
C PHE A 2 -27.59 11.93 -17.80
N ILE A 3 -26.70 11.70 -16.83
CA ILE A 3 -25.37 11.13 -17.11
C ILE A 3 -25.52 9.62 -16.92
N LEU A 4 -25.57 8.90 -18.04
CA LEU A 4 -25.47 7.45 -18.10
C LEU A 4 -24.01 7.07 -17.79
N TYR A 5 -23.75 6.46 -16.62
CA TYR A 5 -22.45 5.83 -16.39
C TYR A 5 -22.40 4.50 -17.12
N SER A 6 -21.47 4.42 -18.07
CA SER A 6 -21.25 3.31 -18.98
C SER A 6 -20.72 2.08 -18.24
N LYS A 7 -21.37 0.93 -18.47
CA LYS A 7 -20.89 -0.43 -18.15
C LYS A 7 -19.57 -0.71 -18.89
N TYR A 8 -18.44 -0.28 -18.34
CA TYR A 8 -17.15 -0.92 -18.57
C TYR A 8 -16.40 -0.85 -17.25
N SER A 9 -16.30 -2.00 -16.58
CA SER A 9 -15.37 -2.23 -15.47
C SER A 9 -13.95 -2.10 -16.02
N LEU A 10 -13.48 -0.86 -16.15
CA LEU A 10 -12.06 -0.59 -16.28
C LEU A 10 -11.49 -0.78 -14.89
N ILE A 11 -10.68 -1.82 -14.73
CA ILE A 11 -9.98 -2.11 -13.48
C ILE A 11 -9.06 -0.92 -13.22
N MET A 12 -9.47 -0.04 -12.31
CA MET A 12 -8.71 1.12 -11.89
C MET A 12 -7.71 0.65 -10.84
N PRO A 13 -6.42 0.96 -10.99
CA PRO A 13 -5.44 0.66 -9.94
C PRO A 13 -5.84 1.34 -8.62
N LEU A 14 -5.65 0.66 -7.48
CA LEU A 14 -6.11 1.06 -6.14
C LEU A 14 -5.79 2.53 -5.81
N LYS A 15 -4.67 3.04 -6.35
CA LYS A 15 -4.22 4.44 -6.22
C LYS A 15 -5.23 5.49 -6.68
N ASP A 16 -6.19 5.16 -7.54
CA ASP A 16 -7.13 6.10 -8.17
C ASP A 16 -8.53 6.05 -7.54
N GLU A 17 -8.80 5.11 -6.62
CA GLU A 17 -10.09 4.98 -5.92
C GLU A 17 -10.15 5.69 -4.57
N LEU A 18 -8.99 6.08 -4.04
CA LEU A 18 -8.86 6.51 -2.67
C LEU A 18 -8.64 8.03 -2.56
N ASN A 19 -9.71 8.77 -2.25
CA ASN A 19 -9.64 10.18 -1.89
C ASN A 19 -8.99 10.33 -0.49
N GLY A 20 -8.01 11.24 -0.35
CA GLY A 20 -7.35 11.55 0.94
C GLY A 20 -5.96 10.92 1.14
N TYR A 21 -5.32 10.46 0.08
CA TYR A 21 -3.99 9.87 0.14
C TYR A 21 -2.95 10.86 -0.34
N LEU A 22 -1.89 11.02 0.45
CA LEU A 22 -0.74 11.83 0.06
C LEU A 22 0.21 10.97 -0.77
N ARG A 23 0.33 11.32 -2.05
CA ARG A 23 1.30 10.71 -2.95
C ARG A 23 2.67 11.31 -2.67
N LEU A 24 3.55 10.51 -2.08
CA LEU A 24 4.95 10.88 -1.91
C LEU A 24 5.72 10.65 -3.22
N PRO A 25 6.77 11.45 -3.50
CA PRO A 25 7.59 11.29 -4.71
C PRO A 25 8.41 9.99 -4.72
N ARG A 26 8.54 9.31 -3.57
CA ARG A 26 9.23 8.04 -3.40
C ARG A 26 8.22 6.92 -3.22
N THR A 27 8.51 5.78 -3.83
CA THR A 27 7.73 4.54 -3.70
C THR A 27 8.57 3.48 -3.03
N PHE A 28 7.95 2.60 -2.25
CA PHE A 28 8.59 1.45 -1.64
C PHE A 28 9.34 0.61 -2.69
N PHE A 29 10.64 0.39 -2.47
CA PHE A 29 11.55 -0.31 -3.37
C PHE A 29 11.65 0.24 -4.81
N GLY A 30 11.13 1.44 -5.10
CA GLY A 30 11.05 1.95 -6.47
C GLY A 30 10.20 1.08 -7.41
N ILE A 31 9.35 0.21 -6.87
CA ILE A 31 8.58 -0.75 -7.65
C ILE A 31 7.44 -0.03 -8.36
N LYS A 32 7.33 -0.27 -9.66
CA LYS A 32 6.19 0.21 -10.44
C LYS A 32 5.03 -0.75 -10.24
N GLY A 33 3.87 -0.20 -9.88
CA GLY A 33 2.60 -0.94 -9.87
C GLY A 33 2.30 -1.63 -11.20
N PRO A 34 1.33 -2.57 -11.20
CA PRO A 34 0.90 -3.26 -12.41
C PRO A 34 0.42 -2.26 -13.47
N LYS A 35 0.61 -2.59 -14.75
CA LYS A 35 0.15 -1.75 -15.88
C LYS A 35 -1.37 -1.79 -16.07
N SER A 36 -2.01 -2.82 -15.56
CA SER A 36 -3.46 -3.06 -15.61
C SER A 36 -3.82 -4.10 -14.55
N GLY A 37 -5.02 -3.99 -13.96
CA GLY A 37 -5.42 -4.90 -12.88
C GLY A 37 -5.08 -4.36 -11.50
N ASP A 38 -5.67 -4.95 -10.47
CA ASP A 38 -5.27 -4.74 -9.08
C ASP A 38 -3.95 -5.48 -8.81
N PRO A 39 -3.08 -4.95 -7.93
CA PRO A 39 -1.86 -5.64 -7.50
C PRO A 39 -2.20 -6.83 -6.59
N ASP A 40 -1.33 -7.85 -6.56
CA ASP A 40 -1.42 -8.93 -5.58
C ASP A 40 -1.23 -8.41 -4.16
N VAL A 41 -0.42 -7.36 -3.99
CA VAL A 41 -0.12 -6.74 -2.70
C VAL A 41 -0.04 -5.22 -2.84
N GLY A 42 -0.90 -4.51 -2.10
CA GLY A 42 -0.83 -3.08 -1.90
C GLY A 42 -0.02 -2.70 -0.66
N ILE A 43 0.82 -1.68 -0.75
CA ILE A 43 1.60 -1.14 0.36
C ILE A 43 1.01 0.21 0.75
N LEU A 44 0.60 0.31 2.01
CA LEU A 44 0.01 1.52 2.59
C LEU A 44 0.85 2.00 3.76
N GLY A 45 1.27 3.26 3.73
CA GLY A 45 1.83 3.93 4.89
C GLY A 45 0.76 4.60 5.74
N ILE A 46 0.90 4.47 7.07
CA ILE A 46 0.06 5.17 8.05
C ILE A 46 0.98 5.99 8.96
N PRO A 47 1.21 7.29 8.66
CA PRO A 47 2.10 8.15 9.43
C PRO A 47 1.42 8.65 10.73
N TYR A 48 1.22 7.75 11.70
CA TYR A 48 0.51 8.03 12.94
C TYR A 48 1.22 7.47 14.18
N ASP A 49 1.32 8.26 15.26
CA ASP A 49 1.99 7.85 16.50
C ASP A 49 1.47 8.56 17.77
N ILE A 50 0.27 9.15 17.73
CA ILE A 50 -0.28 9.90 18.88
C ILE A 50 -0.48 9.00 20.11
N THR A 51 -0.62 7.69 19.91
CA THR A 51 -0.77 6.69 20.98
C THR A 51 0.56 6.21 21.56
N SER A 52 1.71 6.74 21.10
CA SER A 52 3.02 6.40 21.67
C SER A 52 3.13 6.88 23.12
N SER A 53 3.40 5.94 24.04
CA SER A 53 3.45 6.22 25.48
C SER A 53 4.80 6.74 25.98
N HIS A 54 5.89 6.53 25.22
CA HIS A 54 7.24 6.91 25.63
C HIS A 54 7.95 7.74 24.55
N THR A 55 8.32 7.11 23.43
CA THR A 55 9.06 7.78 22.35
C THR A 55 8.18 7.93 21.10
N PRO A 56 7.72 9.16 20.76
CA PRO A 56 7.06 9.42 19.49
C PRO A 56 8.07 9.45 18.35
N GLY A 57 7.58 9.41 17.11
CA GLY A 57 8.38 9.48 15.88
C GLY A 57 8.02 8.42 14.83
N ALA A 58 7.19 7.43 15.19
CA ALA A 58 6.79 6.38 14.25
C ALA A 58 6.01 6.94 13.04
N ARG A 59 5.41 8.14 13.15
CA ARG A 59 4.79 8.85 12.01
C ARG A 59 5.75 9.13 10.86
N PHE A 60 7.06 9.21 11.12
CA PHE A 60 8.09 9.39 10.09
C PHE A 60 8.57 8.06 9.48
N GLY A 61 8.12 6.93 10.04
CA GLY A 61 8.50 5.58 9.62
C GLY A 61 8.22 5.29 8.14
N PRO A 62 7.01 5.55 7.60
CA PRO A 62 6.70 5.27 6.20
C PRO A 62 7.69 5.92 5.22
N ASP A 63 7.99 7.22 5.38
CA ASP A 63 8.96 7.92 4.52
C ASP A 63 10.39 7.39 4.72
N ALA A 64 10.80 7.15 5.97
CA ALA A 64 12.12 6.62 6.29
C ALA A 64 12.36 5.23 5.67
N ILE A 65 11.36 4.35 5.71
CA ILE A 65 11.40 3.02 5.09
C ILE A 65 11.51 3.14 3.57
N ARG A 66 10.69 3.99 2.93
CA ARG A 66 10.79 4.23 1.49
C ARG A 66 12.18 4.72 1.10
N LYS A 67 12.70 5.71 1.81
CA LYS A 67 14.07 6.24 1.59
C LYS A 67 15.15 5.16 1.76
N ALA A 68 15.02 4.29 2.76
CA ALA A 68 15.98 3.22 2.99
C ALA A 68 15.95 2.14 1.90
N THR A 69 14.82 1.97 1.21
CA THR A 69 14.62 0.94 0.19
C THR A 69 14.86 1.42 -1.25
N ASP A 70 15.13 2.72 -1.47
CA ASP A 70 15.36 3.29 -2.82
C ASP A 70 16.47 2.56 -3.62
N ALA A 71 17.53 2.13 -2.93
CA ALA A 71 18.67 1.43 -3.52
C ALA A 71 18.50 -0.10 -3.59
N GLU A 72 17.45 -0.63 -2.98
CA GLU A 72 17.23 -2.07 -2.90
C GLU A 72 16.57 -2.59 -4.18
N ARG A 73 16.93 -3.82 -4.56
CA ARG A 73 16.32 -4.55 -5.66
C ARG A 73 16.00 -5.95 -5.17
N SER A 74 14.72 -6.33 -5.23
CA SER A 74 14.31 -7.67 -4.82
C SER A 74 14.62 -8.68 -5.94
N HIS A 75 15.77 -9.33 -5.80
CA HIS A 75 16.06 -10.63 -6.42
C HIS A 75 15.85 -11.78 -5.42
N SER A 76 15.06 -11.55 -4.38
CA SER A 76 14.75 -12.55 -3.37
C SER A 76 13.92 -13.67 -3.97
N TYR A 77 14.29 -14.91 -3.65
CA TYR A 77 13.55 -16.10 -4.02
C TYR A 77 12.67 -16.53 -2.84
N PRO A 78 11.48 -17.10 -3.09
CA PRO A 78 10.69 -17.71 -2.03
C PRO A 78 11.54 -18.67 -1.20
N LEU A 79 11.49 -18.52 0.12
CA LEU A 79 12.15 -19.47 1.01
C LEU A 79 11.33 -20.77 1.02
N GLY A 80 12.01 -21.91 0.91
CA GLY A 80 11.39 -23.23 1.06
C GLY A 80 11.13 -23.57 2.52
N ILE A 81 10.26 -22.81 3.18
CA ILE A 81 9.84 -23.07 4.55
C ILE A 81 8.60 -23.98 4.48
N GLY A 82 8.76 -25.27 4.83
CA GLY A 82 7.69 -26.29 4.83
C GLY A 82 7.87 -27.38 3.76
N GLU A 83 6.88 -28.28 3.62
CA GLU A 83 6.84 -29.29 2.57
C GLU A 83 6.13 -28.74 1.32
N GLY A 84 6.86 -28.57 0.22
CA GLY A 84 6.30 -28.07 -1.05
C GLY A 84 7.37 -27.80 -2.10
N ARG A 85 6.96 -27.67 -3.37
CA ARG A 85 7.87 -27.22 -4.43
C ARG A 85 8.10 -25.71 -4.29
N VAL A 86 9.33 -25.32 -4.02
CA VAL A 86 9.74 -23.91 -4.01
C VAL A 86 9.73 -23.38 -5.44
N PRO A 87 9.03 -22.27 -5.73
CA PRO A 87 9.13 -21.62 -7.03
C PRO A 87 10.58 -21.23 -7.33
N LYS A 88 11.02 -21.47 -8.57
CA LYS A 88 12.39 -21.15 -9.02
C LYS A 88 12.51 -19.74 -9.61
N GLU A 89 11.44 -18.96 -9.56
CA GLU A 89 11.44 -17.58 -10.04
C GLU A 89 11.54 -16.61 -8.86
N PRO A 90 12.16 -15.43 -9.04
CA PRO A 90 12.23 -14.41 -8.01
C PRO A 90 10.83 -13.84 -7.70
N LEU A 91 10.65 -13.35 -6.47
CA LEU A 91 9.37 -12.78 -6.00
C LEU A 91 8.84 -11.67 -6.91
N SER A 92 9.73 -10.88 -7.51
CA SER A 92 9.37 -9.81 -8.46
C SER A 92 8.71 -10.28 -9.76
N LYS A 93 8.76 -11.59 -10.08
CA LYS A 93 8.00 -12.19 -11.19
C LYS A 93 6.74 -12.92 -10.73
N LEU A 94 6.67 -13.26 -9.44
CA LEU A 94 5.59 -14.07 -8.87
C LEU A 94 4.47 -13.20 -8.31
N LEU A 95 4.78 -11.98 -7.89
CA LEU A 95 3.85 -11.05 -7.25
C LEU A 95 3.99 -9.66 -7.88
N THR A 96 2.86 -9.01 -8.04
CA THR A 96 2.73 -7.60 -8.38
C THR A 96 2.52 -6.78 -7.11
N LEU A 97 3.26 -5.69 -7.00
CA LEU A 97 3.25 -4.80 -5.83
C LEU A 97 2.89 -3.39 -6.28
N GLU A 98 2.06 -2.69 -5.52
CA GLU A 98 1.79 -1.26 -5.70
C GLU A 98 1.97 -0.51 -4.38
N ASP A 99 2.74 0.58 -4.40
CA ASP A 99 2.73 1.54 -3.29
C ASP A 99 1.57 2.51 -3.48
N VAL A 100 0.60 2.43 -2.57
CA VAL A 100 -0.63 3.22 -2.58
C VAL A 100 -0.38 4.63 -2.03
N GLY A 101 0.75 4.85 -1.34
CA GLY A 101 1.11 6.09 -0.68
C GLY A 101 0.76 6.08 0.80
N ASP A 102 0.49 7.26 1.35
CA ASP A 102 0.17 7.43 2.77
C ASP A 102 -1.28 7.82 2.97
N LEU A 103 -1.94 7.20 3.95
CA LEU A 103 -3.25 7.63 4.41
C LEU A 103 -3.09 8.91 5.23
N GLU A 104 -3.76 9.99 4.83
CA GLU A 104 -3.74 11.24 5.58
C GLU A 104 -4.63 11.13 6.84
N VAL A 105 -4.07 10.53 7.87
CA VAL A 105 -4.63 10.57 9.23
C VAL A 105 -4.10 11.83 9.89
N VAL A 106 -4.59 13.01 9.48
CA VAL A 106 -4.35 14.29 10.17
C VAL A 106 -4.36 14.03 11.68
N GLN A 107 -3.45 14.62 12.46
CA GLN A 107 -3.20 14.39 13.90
C GLN A 107 -4.46 14.45 14.81
N ARG A 108 -5.38 13.53 14.57
CA ARG A 108 -6.71 13.39 15.15
C ARG A 108 -6.56 12.61 16.43
N LEU A 109 -7.57 12.74 17.28
CA LEU A 109 -7.69 11.88 18.44
C LEU A 109 -7.79 10.40 18.01
N PRO A 110 -7.29 9.46 18.82
CA PRO A 110 -7.27 8.04 18.48
C PRO A 110 -8.61 7.47 18.01
N GLU A 111 -9.72 7.95 18.58
CA GLU A 111 -11.07 7.49 18.29
C GLU A 111 -11.54 7.87 16.88
N ALA A 112 -11.06 8.99 16.34
CA ALA A 112 -11.34 9.36 14.96
C ALA A 112 -10.35 8.70 14.00
N ALA A 113 -9.07 8.63 14.38
CA ALA A 113 -8.02 8.01 13.58
C ALA A 113 -8.33 6.53 13.28
N ILE A 114 -8.86 5.78 14.26
CA ILE A 114 -9.23 4.38 14.06
C ILE A 114 -10.33 4.23 13.01
N VAL A 115 -11.33 5.14 12.98
CA VAL A 115 -12.41 5.09 11.98
C VAL A 115 -11.84 5.30 10.58
N ASP A 116 -11.04 6.36 10.40
CA ASP A 116 -10.43 6.68 9.10
C ASP A 116 -9.54 5.53 8.60
N ILE A 117 -8.71 4.97 9.49
CA ILE A 117 -7.82 3.84 9.16
C ILE A 117 -8.64 2.59 8.82
N SER A 118 -9.65 2.25 9.61
CA SER A 118 -10.49 1.07 9.38
C SER A 118 -11.28 1.15 8.08
N GLU A 119 -11.86 2.31 7.76
CA GLU A 119 -12.58 2.50 6.50
C GLU A 119 -11.65 2.40 5.29
N ALA A 120 -10.45 2.97 5.39
CA ALA A 120 -9.43 2.90 4.36
C ALA A 120 -8.94 1.47 4.11
N THR A 121 -8.64 0.71 5.17
CA THR A 121 -8.17 -0.67 5.04
C THR A 121 -9.26 -1.62 4.56
N ALA A 122 -10.51 -1.44 5.01
CA ALA A 122 -11.64 -2.24 4.53
C ALA A 122 -11.87 -2.07 3.02
N LYS A 123 -11.86 -0.83 2.52
CA LYS A 123 -11.99 -0.54 1.07
C LYS A 123 -10.87 -1.17 0.24
N LEU A 124 -9.65 -1.22 0.78
CA LEU A 124 -8.50 -1.85 0.12
C LEU A 124 -8.56 -3.38 0.16
N ALA A 125 -9.22 -3.96 1.17
CA ALA A 125 -9.31 -5.41 1.35
C ALA A 125 -10.47 -6.06 0.56
N ASP A 126 -11.60 -5.35 0.40
CA ASP A 126 -12.85 -5.91 -0.14
C ASP A 126 -12.94 -5.94 -1.69
N LYS A 127 -11.81 -5.96 -2.40
CA LYS A 127 -11.80 -6.17 -3.85
C LYS A 127 -11.53 -7.64 -4.19
N GLU A 128 -12.55 -8.48 -4.03
CA GLU A 128 -12.65 -9.77 -4.75
C GLU A 128 -13.56 -9.65 -5.98
#